data_AF-A0A642F5H7-F1
#
_entry.id   AF-A0A642F5H7-F1
#
_cell.length_a   1.000
_cell.length_b   1.000
_cell.length_c   1.000
_cell.angle_alpha   90.00
_cell.angle_beta   90.00
_cell.angle_gamma   90.00
#
_symmetry.space_group_name_H-M   'P 1'
#
loop_
_entity.id
_entity.type
_entity.pdbx_description
1 polymer ?
#
loop_
_entity_poly.entity_id
_entity_poly.type
_entity_poly.pdbx_seq_one_letter_code
_entity_poly.pdbx_strand_id
1 'polypeptide(L)'
;MIAIVTDKPNVGREIARVLGADRKENGYMSGNGYMVTWTYGNMLSLAMPKDTGTAWVERENFPLLPPPFLTVRHVKTDTGWNPDINAVLQLKVIAGVFDACDTIVAATDASREGEMLFRYLYRFLGCRKPCLRLWISSLMDEAIAKGMENLRPCSLFDNLFLAADSRNKADWLLGVNSSYAVCKAIGFGNNSLGRVQTPVLAAISGRYRERENHIPADSWPVFVSLCKNGKIIKMRHVEDFCNRRDALELYEDCKAAGYARITAVSSRTEEIIAPALYNLTGLQKDANRYHNLTAIRVQEITQSLYEKKLISCPRTSSRLLPGDVYDMLPPVMEKLLSGKEFRQYAGMIDLAARKGVTGNQDTAEHHAIVITGIQPGELDREERLVYTLVVGRMLETFMPPCKVEYTTVEAVCAARKFRIRTYRILEAGWLGIFQRERLVAEDNDLCPVPPELFREEKLPVTGCSLIHRKSLPAAPYTDEELADYMDKTGLGTASTRTNIIRTLLERKYIRYSGKYIIPTPKGLLLYETVRGMKVADASLTSGWEAELARIEQGELTQKEFLDGVLETVNEVTGEIFRKLSEDGQPHGSI
;
A
#
# COMPACT_ATOMS: atom_id res chain seq x y z
N MET A 1 9.49 14.06 -39.41
CA MET A 1 10.21 13.65 -38.18
C MET A 1 9.18 13.40 -37.08
N ILE A 2 9.34 12.38 -36.23
CA ILE A 2 8.36 12.06 -35.17
C ILE A 2 8.97 12.32 -33.78
N ALA A 3 8.27 13.09 -32.94
CA ALA A 3 8.65 13.26 -31.55
C ALA A 3 8.02 12.17 -30.70
N ILE A 4 8.79 11.55 -29.80
CA ILE A 4 8.26 10.66 -28.77
C ILE A 4 8.58 11.29 -27.41
N VAL A 5 7.59 11.41 -26.54
CA VAL A 5 7.77 11.97 -25.19
C VAL A 5 7.39 10.96 -24.13
N THR A 6 8.31 10.67 -23.22
CA THR A 6 8.08 9.80 -22.07
C THR A 6 8.06 10.58 -20.76
N ASP A 7 7.72 9.94 -19.65
CA ASP A 7 7.71 10.56 -18.32
C ASP A 7 9.04 10.41 -17.55
N LYS A 8 9.97 9.60 -18.07
CA LYS A 8 11.25 9.30 -17.42
C LYS A 8 12.38 9.11 -18.44
N PRO A 9 13.62 9.55 -18.13
CA PRO A 9 14.77 9.38 -19.02
C PRO A 9 15.07 7.93 -19.39
N ASN A 10 15.02 7.01 -18.43
CA ASN A 10 15.36 5.61 -18.68
C ASN A 10 14.37 4.95 -19.66
N VAL A 11 13.08 5.27 -19.53
CA VAL A 11 12.03 4.82 -20.47
C VAL A 11 12.29 5.38 -21.86
N GLY A 12 12.60 6.68 -21.95
CA GLY A 12 12.92 7.34 -23.22
C GLY A 12 14.12 6.72 -23.93
N ARG A 13 15.18 6.38 -23.19
CA ARG A 13 16.37 5.73 -23.77
C ARG A 13 16.09 4.31 -24.25
N GLU A 14 15.25 3.55 -23.53
CA GLU A 14 14.90 2.19 -23.93
C GLU A 14 14.08 2.20 -25.22
N ILE A 15 13.08 3.08 -25.32
CA ILE A 15 12.29 3.25 -26.55
C ILE A 15 13.18 3.74 -27.71
N ALA A 16 14.08 4.70 -27.45
CA ALA A 16 15.02 5.19 -28.45
C ALA A 16 15.91 4.07 -29.02
N ARG A 17 16.43 3.18 -28.15
CA ARG A 17 17.23 2.01 -28.55
C ARG A 17 16.46 1.09 -29.50
N VAL A 18 15.23 0.71 -29.13
CA VAL A 18 14.40 -0.20 -29.94
C VAL A 18 14.07 0.42 -31.31
N LEU A 19 13.92 1.75 -31.37
CA LEU A 19 13.61 2.48 -32.59
C LEU A 19 14.85 2.86 -33.42
N GLY A 20 16.07 2.58 -32.97
CA GLY A 20 17.30 2.99 -33.66
C GLY A 20 17.56 4.51 -33.61
N ALA A 21 17.05 5.19 -32.59
CA ALA A 21 17.31 6.60 -32.32
C ALA A 21 18.57 6.76 -31.47
N ASP A 22 19.72 6.30 -31.96
CA ASP A 22 20.93 6.06 -31.15
C ASP A 22 21.78 7.31 -30.83
N ARG A 23 21.54 8.44 -31.50
CA ARG A 23 22.33 9.66 -31.29
C ARG A 23 21.88 10.36 -30.02
N LYS A 24 22.78 10.40 -29.03
CA LYS A 24 22.55 11.09 -27.76
C LYS A 24 22.67 12.61 -27.91
N GLU A 25 21.66 13.32 -27.45
CA GLU A 25 21.61 14.79 -27.42
C GLU A 25 21.41 15.29 -25.99
N ASN A 26 21.40 16.61 -25.80
CA ASN A 26 21.12 17.20 -24.50
C ASN A 26 19.62 17.17 -24.18
N GLY A 27 19.18 16.16 -23.43
CA GLY A 27 17.79 16.00 -22.97
C GLY A 27 16.87 15.22 -23.93
N TYR A 28 17.41 14.61 -24.99
CA TYR A 28 16.69 13.72 -25.89
C TYR A 28 17.66 12.79 -26.64
N MET A 29 17.13 11.86 -27.43
CA MET A 29 17.86 11.01 -28.37
C MET A 29 17.28 11.17 -29.78
N SER A 30 18.08 11.00 -30.81
CA SER A 30 17.64 11.15 -32.20
C SER A 30 18.20 10.08 -33.13
N GLY A 31 17.50 9.79 -34.22
CA GLY A 31 17.91 8.81 -35.23
C GLY A 31 16.72 8.06 -35.80
N ASN A 32 16.92 7.41 -36.95
CA ASN A 32 15.89 6.64 -37.66
C ASN A 32 14.54 7.36 -37.85
N GLY A 33 14.54 8.69 -38.01
CA GLY A 33 13.33 9.51 -38.18
C GLY A 33 12.60 9.89 -36.88
N TYR A 34 13.18 9.57 -35.71
CA TYR A 34 12.62 9.87 -34.40
C TYR A 34 13.47 10.87 -33.61
N MET A 35 12.79 11.65 -32.75
CA MET A 35 13.38 12.41 -31.65
C MET A 35 12.68 12.01 -30.35
N VAL A 36 13.36 11.25 -29.50
CA VAL A 36 12.82 10.70 -28.25
C VAL A 36 13.28 11.54 -27.07
N THR A 37 12.37 12.29 -26.47
CA THR A 37 12.59 13.11 -25.27
C THR A 37 11.77 12.59 -24.08
N TRP A 38 11.94 13.21 -22.93
CA TRP A 38 11.34 12.77 -21.68
C TRP A 38 11.10 13.94 -20.73
N THR A 39 10.20 13.74 -19.78
CA THR A 39 10.07 14.60 -18.59
C THR A 39 10.80 13.99 -17.39
N TYR A 40 10.74 14.66 -16.24
CA TYR A 40 11.27 14.17 -14.96
C TYR A 40 10.12 13.89 -13.99
N GLY A 41 9.20 13.02 -14.41
CA GLY A 41 7.86 12.94 -13.85
C GLY A 41 7.09 14.25 -14.12
N ASN A 42 6.06 14.51 -13.31
CA ASN A 42 5.26 15.71 -13.50
C ASN A 42 6.11 16.97 -13.24
N MET A 43 6.28 17.81 -14.26
CA MET A 43 7.07 19.05 -14.22
C MET A 43 6.20 20.30 -14.04
N LEU A 44 4.88 20.14 -14.08
CA LEU A 44 3.91 21.22 -14.05
C LEU A 44 2.98 21.05 -12.85
N SER A 45 2.50 22.16 -12.31
CA SER A 45 1.56 22.19 -11.19
C SER A 45 0.44 23.18 -11.44
N LEU A 46 -0.71 22.95 -10.80
CA LEU A 46 -1.72 23.98 -10.65
C LEU A 46 -1.11 25.18 -9.90
N ALA A 47 -1.41 26.39 -10.37
CA ALA A 47 -0.94 27.61 -9.76
C ALA A 47 -1.46 27.75 -8.32
N MET A 48 -0.63 28.29 -7.43
CA MET A 48 -0.98 28.60 -6.04
C MET A 48 -1.51 30.04 -5.94
N PRO A 49 -2.22 30.41 -4.85
CA PRO A 49 -2.71 31.79 -4.68
C PRO A 49 -1.62 32.86 -4.78
N LYS A 50 -0.40 32.56 -4.33
CA LYS A 50 0.76 33.47 -4.46
C LYS A 50 1.13 33.76 -5.92
N ASP A 51 0.86 32.84 -6.84
CA ASP A 51 1.24 32.94 -8.26
C ASP A 51 0.33 33.92 -9.01
N THR A 52 -0.81 34.31 -8.43
CA THR A 52 -1.69 35.38 -8.95
C THR A 52 -1.35 36.77 -8.41
N GLY A 53 -0.31 36.90 -7.58
CA GLY A 53 0.03 38.14 -6.90
C GLY A 53 -0.74 38.36 -5.58
N THR A 54 -1.53 37.38 -5.13
CA THR A 54 -2.23 37.46 -3.84
C THR A 54 -1.26 37.13 -2.72
N ALA A 55 -0.74 38.16 -2.04
CA ALA A 55 0.23 37.98 -0.95
C ALA A 55 -0.40 37.37 0.32
N TRP A 56 -1.69 37.60 0.55
CA TRP A 56 -2.41 37.19 1.75
C TRP A 56 -3.81 36.70 1.41
N VAL A 57 -4.18 35.55 1.97
CA VAL A 57 -5.53 34.99 1.87
C VAL A 57 -6.27 35.33 3.16
N GLU A 58 -7.41 36.00 3.07
CA GLU A 58 -8.32 36.26 4.18
C GLU A 58 -9.56 35.36 4.14
N ARG A 59 -10.33 35.35 5.23
CA ARG A 59 -11.50 34.46 5.38
C ARG A 59 -12.54 34.68 4.28
N GLU A 60 -12.68 35.92 3.82
CA GLU A 60 -13.60 36.35 2.78
C GLU A 60 -13.18 35.87 1.38
N ASN A 61 -11.94 35.39 1.22
CA ASN A 61 -11.44 34.85 -0.05
C ASN A 61 -11.79 33.37 -0.26
N PHE A 62 -12.37 32.70 0.73
CA PHE A 62 -12.74 31.29 0.60
C PHE A 62 -14.11 31.13 -0.09
N PRO A 63 -14.29 30.09 -0.94
CA PRO A 63 -13.29 29.11 -1.33
C PRO A 63 -12.32 29.67 -2.39
N LEU A 64 -11.04 29.36 -2.21
CA LEU A 64 -10.00 29.60 -3.20
C LEU A 64 -10.22 28.68 -4.41
N LEU A 65 -10.14 29.26 -5.61
CA LEU A 65 -10.23 28.56 -6.88
C LEU A 65 -8.86 28.51 -7.58
N PRO A 66 -8.49 27.42 -8.25
CA PRO A 66 -7.23 27.34 -8.97
C PRO A 66 -7.26 28.30 -10.17
N PRO A 67 -6.19 29.08 -10.40
CA PRO A 67 -6.08 29.92 -11.59
C PRO A 67 -6.13 29.09 -12.88
N PRO A 68 -6.53 29.68 -14.01
CA PRO A 68 -6.72 28.95 -15.27
C PRO A 68 -5.41 28.52 -15.97
N PHE A 69 -4.26 28.75 -15.35
CA PHE A 69 -2.94 28.45 -15.90
C PHE A 69 -2.13 27.51 -15.00
N LEU A 70 -1.22 26.76 -15.64
CA LEU A 70 -0.24 25.92 -14.95
C LEU A 70 1.05 26.70 -14.71
N THR A 71 1.78 26.32 -13.67
CA THR A 71 3.13 26.80 -13.39
C THR A 71 4.12 25.65 -13.50
N VAL A 72 5.40 25.98 -13.69
CA VAL A 72 6.46 25.00 -13.48
C VAL A 72 6.45 24.62 -12.00
N ARG A 73 6.56 23.32 -11.72
CA ARG A 73 6.56 22.82 -10.34
C ARG A 73 7.61 23.57 -9.52
N HIS A 74 7.25 23.90 -8.29
CA HIS A 74 8.17 24.53 -7.37
C HIS A 74 8.81 23.48 -6.45
N VAL A 75 10.11 23.64 -6.21
CA VAL A 75 10.87 22.84 -5.25
C VAL A 75 11.39 23.75 -4.15
N LYS A 76 11.59 23.18 -2.97
CA LYS A 76 12.18 23.90 -1.84
C LYS A 76 13.68 24.05 -2.09
N THR A 77 14.17 25.29 -2.08
CA THR A 77 15.57 25.69 -2.13
C THR A 77 15.92 26.52 -0.90
N ASP A 78 17.19 26.89 -0.76
CA ASP A 78 17.66 27.74 0.34
C ASP A 78 17.00 29.13 0.34
N THR A 79 16.61 29.62 -0.84
CA THR A 79 15.94 30.90 -1.06
C THR A 79 14.41 30.79 -1.07
N GLY A 80 13.85 29.64 -0.70
CA GLY A 80 12.40 29.43 -0.60
C GLY A 80 11.86 28.46 -1.65
N TRP A 81 10.60 28.62 -2.04
CA TRP A 81 9.97 27.75 -3.04
C TRP A 81 10.13 28.38 -4.42
N ASN A 82 11.00 27.81 -5.24
CA ASN A 82 11.35 28.32 -6.57
C ASN A 82 11.02 27.31 -7.67
N PRO A 83 10.78 27.75 -8.92
CA PRO A 83 10.61 26.85 -10.04
C PRO A 83 11.78 25.87 -10.16
N ASP A 84 11.49 24.60 -10.39
CA ASP A 84 12.51 23.57 -10.58
C ASP A 84 13.32 23.86 -11.85
N ILE A 85 14.58 24.26 -11.68
CA ILE A 85 15.46 24.63 -12.79
C ILE A 85 15.65 23.49 -13.80
N ASN A 86 15.69 22.24 -13.34
CA ASN A 86 15.83 21.09 -14.23
C ASN A 86 14.56 20.91 -15.08
N ALA A 87 13.39 21.13 -14.48
CA ALA A 87 12.13 21.13 -15.21
C ALA A 87 12.06 22.27 -16.22
N VAL A 88 12.49 23.49 -15.85
CA VAL A 88 12.53 24.64 -16.77
C VAL A 88 13.41 24.34 -17.99
N LEU A 89 14.62 23.82 -17.77
CA LEU A 89 15.56 23.51 -18.85
C LEU A 89 15.01 22.40 -19.75
N GLN A 90 14.46 21.34 -19.17
CA GLN A 90 13.91 20.23 -19.94
C GLN A 90 12.64 20.62 -20.72
N LEU A 91 11.78 21.50 -20.17
CA LEU A 91 10.63 22.04 -20.91
C LEU A 91 11.07 22.80 -22.17
N LYS A 92 12.18 23.55 -22.11
CA LYS A 92 12.75 24.22 -23.30
C LYS A 92 13.25 23.22 -24.34
N VAL A 93 13.89 22.13 -23.90
CA VAL A 93 14.33 21.04 -24.80
C VAL A 93 13.12 20.40 -25.47
N ILE A 94 12.08 20.06 -24.71
CA ILE A 94 10.87 19.44 -25.24
C ILE A 94 10.18 20.38 -26.24
N ALA A 95 10.10 21.68 -25.96
CA ALA A 95 9.56 22.65 -26.90
C ALA A 95 10.31 22.61 -28.25
N GLY A 96 11.64 22.64 -28.22
CA GLY A 96 12.45 22.53 -29.44
C GLY A 96 12.27 21.20 -30.20
N VAL A 97 12.16 20.07 -29.47
CA VAL A 97 11.87 18.76 -30.07
C VAL A 97 10.49 18.75 -30.72
N PHE A 98 9.49 19.30 -30.04
CA PHE A 98 8.13 19.39 -30.57
C PHE A 98 8.10 20.26 -31.81
N ASP A 99 8.78 21.40 -31.84
CA ASP A 99 8.86 22.31 -32.99
C ASP A 99 9.52 21.66 -34.21
N ALA A 100 10.53 20.80 -34.00
CA ALA A 100 11.26 20.10 -35.07
C ALA A 100 10.54 18.86 -35.66
N CYS A 101 9.43 18.41 -35.06
CA CYS A 101 8.72 17.20 -35.48
C CYS A 101 7.33 17.50 -36.08
N ASP A 102 6.78 16.61 -36.90
CA ASP A 102 5.47 16.80 -37.53
C ASP A 102 4.34 16.17 -36.70
N THR A 103 4.65 15.09 -35.98
CA THR A 103 3.72 14.29 -35.16
C THR A 103 4.33 14.05 -33.79
N ILE A 104 3.49 14.08 -32.75
CA ILE A 104 3.88 13.78 -31.37
C ILE A 104 3.28 12.42 -30.97
N VAL A 105 4.11 11.56 -30.40
CA VAL A 105 3.71 10.30 -29.78
C VAL A 105 3.90 10.42 -28.27
N ALA A 106 2.80 10.38 -27.54
CA ALA A 106 2.77 10.30 -26.10
C ALA A 106 3.10 8.86 -25.66
N ALA A 107 4.25 8.69 -25.03
CA ALA A 107 4.77 7.43 -24.50
C ALA A 107 5.02 7.54 -22.97
N THR A 108 4.19 8.31 -22.28
CA THR A 108 4.12 8.37 -20.81
C THR A 108 3.46 7.10 -20.25
N ASP A 109 3.62 6.83 -18.95
CA ASP A 109 3.03 5.65 -18.28
C ASP A 109 1.54 5.48 -18.65
N ALA A 110 1.09 4.24 -18.86
CA ALA A 110 -0.27 3.87 -19.29
C ALA A 110 -1.29 4.00 -18.12
N SER A 111 -1.50 5.23 -17.66
CA SER A 111 -2.23 5.57 -16.44
C SER A 111 -2.97 6.91 -16.54
N ARG A 112 -3.88 7.18 -15.59
CA ARG A 112 -4.49 8.52 -15.38
C ARG A 112 -3.41 9.60 -15.26
N GLU A 113 -2.40 9.33 -14.44
CA GLU A 113 -1.31 10.27 -14.15
C GLU A 113 -0.41 10.53 -15.37
N GLY A 114 -0.06 9.48 -16.11
CA GLY A 114 0.74 9.59 -17.32
C GLY A 114 0.02 10.34 -18.43
N GLU A 115 -1.30 10.14 -18.56
CA GLU A 115 -2.12 10.90 -19.51
C GLU A 115 -2.24 12.38 -19.11
N MET A 116 -2.53 12.68 -17.83
CA MET A 116 -2.58 14.06 -17.34
C MET A 116 -1.26 14.80 -17.56
N LEU A 117 -0.13 14.17 -17.20
CA LEU A 117 1.20 14.73 -17.37
C LEU A 117 1.44 15.14 -18.82
N PHE A 118 1.20 14.22 -19.75
CA PHE A 118 1.38 14.50 -21.18
C PHE A 118 0.47 15.63 -21.64
N ARG A 119 -0.81 15.61 -21.29
CA ARG A 119 -1.77 16.64 -21.72
C ARG A 119 -1.48 18.01 -21.14
N TYR A 120 -1.03 18.08 -19.89
CA TYR A 120 -0.57 19.32 -19.27
C TYR A 120 0.65 19.88 -20.00
N LEU A 121 1.65 19.04 -20.27
CA LEU A 121 2.83 19.42 -21.05
C LEU A 121 2.45 19.95 -22.44
N TYR A 122 1.63 19.18 -23.17
CA TYR A 122 1.19 19.49 -24.52
C TYR A 122 0.44 20.83 -24.60
N ARG A 123 -0.46 21.09 -23.64
CA ARG A 123 -1.21 22.35 -23.53
C ARG A 123 -0.34 23.51 -23.05
N PHE A 124 0.52 23.29 -22.07
CA PHE A 124 1.41 24.31 -21.51
C PHE A 124 2.40 24.84 -22.57
N LEU A 125 2.89 23.97 -23.45
CA LEU A 125 3.74 24.34 -24.57
C LEU A 125 2.96 24.90 -25.78
N GLY A 126 1.62 24.94 -25.72
CA GLY A 126 0.79 25.42 -26.82
C GLY A 126 0.86 24.58 -28.09
N CYS A 127 1.26 23.30 -27.99
CA CYS A 127 1.44 22.43 -29.15
C CYS A 127 0.09 22.11 -29.81
N ARG A 128 0.06 22.06 -31.15
CA ARG A 128 -1.14 21.76 -31.95
C ARG A 128 -0.93 20.65 -32.99
N LYS A 129 0.21 19.96 -32.92
CA LYS A 129 0.61 18.93 -33.89
C LYS A 129 -0.20 17.64 -33.68
N PRO A 130 -0.45 16.82 -34.71
CA PRO A 130 -1.11 15.53 -34.55
C PRO A 130 -0.51 14.70 -33.41
N CYS A 131 -1.39 14.14 -32.57
CA CYS A 131 -1.01 13.41 -31.37
C CYS A 131 -1.49 11.96 -31.43
N LEU A 132 -0.55 11.04 -31.23
CA LEU A 132 -0.79 9.61 -31.06
C LEU A 132 -0.32 9.15 -29.68
N ARG A 133 -0.87 8.04 -29.19
CA ARG A 133 -0.57 7.45 -27.89
C ARG A 133 0.04 6.06 -28.08
N LEU A 134 1.22 5.87 -27.51
CA LEU A 134 1.83 4.56 -27.29
C LEU A 134 1.38 4.04 -25.92
N TRP A 135 0.48 3.06 -25.90
CA TRP A 135 -0.12 2.52 -24.68
C TRP A 135 0.45 1.14 -24.35
N ILE A 136 1.56 1.13 -23.62
CA ILE A 136 2.30 -0.09 -23.25
C ILE A 136 2.53 -0.14 -21.74
N SER A 137 2.55 -1.35 -21.17
CA SER A 137 2.82 -1.62 -19.75
C SER A 137 4.14 -2.37 -19.51
N SER A 138 4.90 -2.64 -20.59
CA SER A 138 6.18 -3.37 -20.60
C SER A 138 7.20 -2.63 -21.47
N LEU A 139 8.47 -2.66 -21.05
CA LEU A 139 9.61 -2.07 -21.78
C LEU A 139 10.45 -3.12 -22.54
N MET A 140 9.90 -4.33 -22.73
CA MET A 140 10.52 -5.35 -23.58
C MET A 140 10.48 -4.92 -25.05
N ASP A 141 11.49 -5.29 -25.82
CA ASP A 141 11.68 -4.91 -27.23
C ASP A 141 10.45 -5.24 -28.08
N GLU A 142 9.88 -6.43 -27.91
CA GLU A 142 8.70 -6.90 -28.64
C GLU A 142 7.45 -6.08 -28.29
N ALA A 143 7.29 -5.71 -27.02
CA ALA A 143 6.17 -4.92 -26.56
C ALA A 143 6.23 -3.48 -27.10
N ILE A 144 7.42 -2.87 -27.12
CA ILE A 144 7.65 -1.54 -27.70
C ILE A 144 7.40 -1.58 -29.21
N ALA A 145 7.96 -2.55 -29.93
CA ALA A 145 7.79 -2.69 -31.37
C ALA A 145 6.30 -2.85 -31.75
N LYS A 146 5.60 -3.81 -31.12
CA LYS A 146 4.18 -4.03 -31.34
C LYS A 146 3.32 -2.82 -30.94
N GLY A 147 3.69 -2.12 -29.87
CA GLY A 147 3.00 -0.90 -29.44
C GLY A 147 3.12 0.22 -30.47
N MET A 148 4.29 0.37 -31.09
CA MET A 148 4.55 1.37 -32.13
C MET A 148 3.83 1.06 -33.45
N GLU A 149 3.59 -0.20 -33.76
CA GLU A 149 2.72 -0.61 -34.87
C GLU A 149 1.24 -0.31 -34.61
N ASN A 150 0.83 -0.24 -33.34
CA ASN A 150 -0.58 -0.12 -32.91
C ASN A 150 -0.86 1.19 -32.14
N LEU A 151 -0.27 2.30 -32.61
CA LEU A 151 -0.50 3.63 -32.03
C LEU A 151 -1.98 4.03 -32.10
N ARG A 152 -2.47 4.65 -31.02
CA ARG A 152 -3.87 5.07 -30.89
C ARG A 152 -4.01 6.59 -30.97
N PRO A 153 -5.11 7.15 -31.52
CA PRO A 153 -5.37 8.58 -31.42
C PRO A 153 -5.46 9.04 -29.97
N CYS A 154 -4.85 10.18 -29.64
CA CYS A 154 -4.92 10.71 -28.27
C CYS A 154 -6.36 10.97 -27.82
N SER A 155 -7.29 11.31 -28.72
CA SER A 155 -8.70 11.56 -28.41
C SER A 155 -9.42 10.38 -27.73
N LEU A 156 -8.94 9.14 -27.91
CA LEU A 156 -9.49 7.97 -27.19
C LEU A 156 -9.25 8.04 -25.67
N PHE A 157 -8.37 8.93 -25.21
CA PHE A 157 -7.99 9.09 -23.81
C PHE A 157 -8.51 10.42 -23.22
N ASP A 158 -9.44 11.10 -23.90
CA ASP A 158 -9.96 12.40 -23.44
C ASP A 158 -10.69 12.28 -22.10
N ASN A 159 -11.53 11.25 -21.90
CA ASN A 159 -12.20 11.01 -20.62
C ASN A 159 -11.22 10.61 -19.51
N LEU A 160 -10.19 9.83 -19.85
CA LEU A 160 -9.10 9.48 -18.92
C LEU A 160 -8.38 10.75 -18.44
N PHE A 161 -8.07 11.65 -19.37
CA PHE A 161 -7.51 12.96 -19.04
C PHE A 161 -8.45 13.78 -18.16
N LEU A 162 -9.75 13.85 -18.49
CA LEU A 162 -10.73 14.60 -17.72
C LEU A 162 -10.83 14.08 -16.29
N ALA A 163 -10.83 12.77 -16.08
CA ALA A 163 -10.82 12.20 -14.74
C ALA A 163 -9.54 12.57 -13.98
N ALA A 164 -8.37 12.43 -14.60
CA ALA A 164 -7.10 12.76 -13.95
C ALA A 164 -6.96 14.26 -13.61
N ASP A 165 -7.35 15.15 -14.53
CA ASP A 165 -7.39 16.60 -14.29
C ASP A 165 -8.40 16.99 -13.21
N SER A 166 -9.57 16.33 -13.18
CA SER A 166 -10.59 16.53 -12.14
C SER A 166 -10.05 16.13 -10.76
N ARG A 167 -9.38 14.98 -10.67
CA ARG A 167 -8.71 14.54 -9.44
C ARG A 167 -7.71 15.57 -8.95
N ASN A 168 -6.82 16.03 -9.83
CA ASN A 168 -5.76 16.99 -9.47
C ASN A 168 -6.34 18.34 -9.01
N LYS A 169 -7.38 18.84 -9.70
CA LYS A 169 -8.12 20.05 -9.29
C LYS A 169 -8.85 19.86 -7.97
N ALA A 170 -9.50 18.73 -7.75
CA ALA A 170 -10.23 18.44 -6.52
C ALA A 170 -9.29 18.31 -5.31
N ASP A 171 -8.15 17.65 -5.49
CA ASP A 171 -7.09 17.55 -4.47
C ASP A 171 -6.50 18.93 -4.15
N TRP A 172 -6.32 19.79 -5.16
CA TRP A 172 -5.93 21.19 -4.94
C TRP A 172 -7.01 21.97 -4.19
N LEU A 173 -8.27 21.88 -4.62
CA LEU A 173 -9.39 22.60 -4.00
C LEU A 173 -9.52 22.24 -2.52
N LEU A 174 -9.61 20.95 -2.19
CA LEU A 174 -9.72 20.53 -0.79
C LEU A 174 -8.43 20.78 -0.01
N GLY A 175 -7.28 20.41 -0.58
CA GLY A 175 -6.00 20.51 0.10
C GLY A 175 -5.62 21.95 0.42
N VAL A 176 -5.65 22.84 -0.58
CA VAL A 176 -5.27 24.25 -0.41
C VAL A 176 -6.24 24.95 0.52
N ASN A 177 -7.55 24.86 0.27
CA ASN A 177 -8.53 25.53 1.12
C ASN A 177 -8.46 25.05 2.58
N SER A 178 -8.48 23.75 2.82
CA SER A 178 -8.45 23.22 4.19
C SER A 178 -7.14 23.59 4.91
N SER A 179 -6.01 23.56 4.20
CA SER A 179 -4.70 23.93 4.76
C SER A 179 -4.63 25.40 5.15
N TYR A 180 -5.08 26.31 4.27
CA TYR A 180 -5.10 27.75 4.56
C TYR A 180 -6.09 28.08 5.68
N ALA A 181 -7.29 27.47 5.69
CA ALA A 181 -8.27 27.66 6.74
C ALA A 181 -7.72 27.25 8.12
N VAL A 182 -7.09 26.07 8.21
CA VAL A 182 -6.46 25.62 9.46
C VAL A 182 -5.28 26.50 9.87
N CYS A 183 -4.41 26.90 8.93
CA CYS A 183 -3.30 27.80 9.27
C CYS A 183 -3.79 29.14 9.83
N LYS A 184 -4.86 29.70 9.26
CA LYS A 184 -5.47 30.94 9.75
C LYS A 184 -6.12 30.75 11.11
N ALA A 185 -6.80 29.65 11.32
CA ALA A 185 -7.58 29.44 12.52
C ALA A 185 -6.74 29.00 13.74
N ILE A 186 -5.64 28.24 13.56
CA ILE A 186 -4.73 27.84 14.66
C ILE A 186 -3.59 28.87 14.87
N GLY A 187 -3.35 29.80 13.93
CA GLY A 187 -2.31 30.83 14.06
C GLY A 187 -0.86 30.33 13.88
N PHE A 188 -0.65 29.05 13.60
CA PHE A 188 0.65 28.49 13.22
C PHE A 188 0.73 28.25 11.71
N GLY A 189 1.77 28.79 11.08
CA GLY A 189 2.09 28.50 9.68
C GLY A 189 2.51 27.04 9.47
N ASN A 190 2.35 26.57 8.23
CA ASN A 190 2.81 25.25 7.75
C ASN A 190 2.02 24.04 8.30
N ASN A 191 0.68 24.14 8.25
CA ASN A 191 -0.24 23.03 8.45
C ASN A 191 -0.92 22.65 7.12
N SER A 192 -0.67 21.43 6.63
CA SER A 192 -1.27 20.86 5.45
C SER A 192 -2.34 19.82 5.78
N LEU A 193 -3.48 19.96 5.14
CA LEU A 193 -4.52 18.95 5.07
C LEU A 193 -4.68 18.50 3.61
N GLY A 194 -5.27 17.32 3.43
CA GLY A 194 -5.59 16.83 2.10
C GLY A 194 -6.34 15.51 2.17
N ARG A 195 -7.05 15.22 1.09
CA ARG A 195 -7.98 14.09 0.98
C ARG A 195 -7.45 12.77 1.51
N VAL A 196 -6.17 12.44 1.23
CA VAL A 196 -5.59 11.16 1.65
C VAL A 196 -4.69 11.29 2.88
N GLN A 197 -3.88 12.35 3.00
CA GLN A 197 -2.98 12.51 4.14
C GLN A 197 -3.74 12.68 5.46
N THR A 198 -4.89 13.37 5.43
CA THR A 198 -5.65 13.71 6.63
C THR A 198 -6.35 12.50 7.24
N PRO A 199 -7.06 11.63 6.48
CA PRO A 199 -7.62 10.39 7.02
C PRO A 199 -6.55 9.42 7.52
N VAL A 200 -5.37 9.36 6.87
CA VAL A 200 -4.25 8.54 7.34
C VAL A 200 -3.73 9.04 8.69
N LEU A 201 -3.56 10.36 8.84
CA LEU A 201 -3.22 10.96 10.14
C LEU A 201 -4.31 10.70 11.18
N ALA A 202 -5.58 10.76 10.79
CA ALA A 202 -6.72 10.52 11.67
C ALA A 202 -6.77 9.07 12.15
N ALA A 203 -6.48 8.08 11.30
CA ALA A 203 -6.39 6.68 11.68
C ALA A 203 -5.27 6.44 12.71
N ILE A 204 -4.07 6.99 12.45
CA ILE A 204 -2.92 6.87 13.35
C ILE A 204 -3.21 7.53 14.70
N SER A 205 -3.77 8.75 14.67
CA SER A 205 -4.05 9.54 15.86
C SER A 205 -5.23 8.97 16.67
N GLY A 206 -6.27 8.50 15.99
CA GLY A 206 -7.43 7.85 16.62
C GLY A 206 -7.02 6.60 17.38
N ARG A 207 -6.26 5.69 16.76
CA ARG A 207 -5.74 4.49 17.44
C ARG A 207 -4.83 4.85 18.62
N TYR A 208 -4.03 5.92 18.49
CA TYR A 208 -3.21 6.42 19.59
C TYR A 208 -4.06 6.92 20.77
N ARG A 209 -5.14 7.69 20.50
CA ARG A 209 -6.07 8.18 21.52
C ARG A 209 -6.86 7.06 22.18
N GLU A 210 -7.34 6.08 21.42
CA GLU A 210 -7.99 4.87 21.95
C GLU A 210 -7.08 4.17 22.95
N ARG A 211 -5.78 4.10 22.65
CA ARG A 211 -4.77 3.54 23.55
C ARG A 211 -4.55 4.37 24.81
N GLU A 212 -4.46 5.69 24.70
CA GLU A 212 -4.31 6.59 25.86
C GLU A 212 -5.52 6.53 26.79
N ASN A 213 -6.72 6.43 26.22
CA ASN A 213 -7.98 6.41 26.94
C ASN A 213 -8.42 4.99 27.36
N HIS A 214 -7.62 3.95 27.07
CA HIS A 214 -7.97 2.57 27.38
C HIS A 214 -7.92 2.32 28.87
N ILE A 215 -9.05 1.90 29.43
CA ILE A 215 -9.16 1.46 30.83
C ILE A 215 -9.03 -0.07 30.82
N PRO A 216 -7.94 -0.65 31.38
CA PRO A 216 -7.75 -2.09 31.38
C PRO A 216 -8.85 -2.80 32.16
N ALA A 217 -9.47 -3.80 31.52
CA ALA A 217 -10.38 -4.73 32.17
C ALA A 217 -9.60 -5.96 32.63
N ASP A 218 -9.84 -6.41 33.84
CA ASP A 218 -9.23 -7.63 34.37
C ASP A 218 -9.89 -8.88 33.76
N SER A 219 -9.08 -9.90 33.52
CA SER A 219 -9.49 -11.23 33.07
C SER A 219 -8.68 -12.30 33.80
N TRP A 220 -9.33 -13.40 34.15
CA TRP A 220 -8.75 -14.51 34.91
C TRP A 220 -8.93 -15.84 34.15
N PRO A 221 -8.10 -16.11 33.12
CA PRO A 221 -8.06 -17.43 32.49
C PRO A 221 -7.57 -18.52 33.46
N VAL A 222 -8.31 -19.63 33.47
CA VAL A 222 -7.99 -20.84 34.25
C VAL A 222 -7.50 -21.93 33.32
N PHE A 223 -6.46 -22.67 33.73
CA PHE A 223 -5.91 -23.79 32.98
C PHE A 223 -5.77 -25.02 33.87
N VAL A 224 -5.93 -26.19 33.25
CA VAL A 224 -5.60 -27.50 33.84
C VAL A 224 -4.48 -28.16 33.06
N SER A 225 -3.61 -28.85 33.76
CA SER A 225 -2.52 -29.66 33.20
C SER A 225 -2.87 -31.14 33.41
N LEU A 226 -3.04 -31.87 32.31
CA LEU A 226 -3.30 -33.30 32.30
C LEU A 226 -2.00 -34.05 32.00
N CYS A 227 -1.84 -35.27 32.53
CA CYS A 227 -0.68 -36.10 32.23
C CYS A 227 -1.08 -37.38 31.50
N LYS A 228 -0.42 -37.68 30.38
CA LYS A 228 -0.51 -38.96 29.67
C LYS A 228 0.88 -39.39 29.21
N ASN A 229 1.29 -40.61 29.56
CA ASN A 229 2.60 -41.19 29.19
C ASN A 229 3.80 -40.27 29.52
N GLY A 230 3.76 -39.59 30.67
CA GLY A 230 4.80 -38.65 31.09
C GLY A 230 4.80 -37.30 30.35
N LYS A 231 3.86 -37.07 29.41
CA LYS A 231 3.68 -35.78 28.73
C LYS A 231 2.57 -34.98 29.38
N ILE A 232 2.84 -33.68 29.57
CA ILE A 232 1.87 -32.73 30.12
C ILE A 232 1.09 -32.06 28.97
N ILE A 233 -0.23 -32.01 29.11
CA ILE A 233 -1.15 -31.36 28.18
C ILE A 233 -1.84 -30.23 28.94
N LYS A 234 -1.53 -28.98 28.60
CA LYS A 234 -2.13 -27.81 29.24
C LYS A 234 -3.38 -27.39 28.46
N MET A 235 -4.53 -27.43 29.10
CA MET A 235 -5.82 -27.03 28.52
C MET A 235 -6.36 -25.77 29.19
N ARG A 236 -7.00 -24.89 28.43
CA ARG A 236 -7.59 -23.64 28.92
C ARG A 236 -9.09 -23.80 29.12
N HIS A 237 -9.65 -23.21 30.18
CA HIS A 237 -11.10 -23.12 30.35
C HIS A 237 -11.69 -22.35 29.16
N VAL A 238 -12.85 -22.77 28.65
CA VAL A 238 -13.42 -22.20 27.42
C VAL A 238 -13.83 -20.73 27.56
N GLU A 239 -13.99 -20.24 28.78
CA GLU A 239 -14.35 -18.87 29.10
C GLU A 239 -13.36 -18.28 30.12
N ASP A 240 -13.02 -17.00 29.97
CA ASP A 240 -12.26 -16.30 31.00
C ASP A 240 -13.24 -15.64 31.98
N PHE A 241 -12.88 -15.61 33.26
CA PHE A 241 -13.68 -14.91 34.26
C PHE A 241 -13.32 -13.43 34.31
N CYS A 242 -14.30 -12.58 34.62
CA CYS A 242 -14.13 -11.16 34.91
C CYS A 242 -14.11 -10.85 36.43
N ASN A 243 -14.15 -11.89 37.27
CA ASN A 243 -14.03 -11.77 38.72
C ASN A 243 -13.05 -12.83 39.24
N ARG A 244 -12.10 -12.38 40.06
CA ARG A 244 -11.12 -13.25 40.71
C ARG A 244 -11.77 -14.36 41.56
N ARG A 245 -12.87 -14.07 42.24
CA ARG A 245 -13.53 -15.02 43.16
C ARG A 245 -13.98 -16.28 42.42
N ASP A 246 -14.74 -16.10 41.34
CA ASP A 246 -15.30 -17.21 40.56
C ASP A 246 -14.19 -18.01 39.86
N ALA A 247 -13.14 -17.32 39.41
CA ALA A 247 -11.96 -17.96 38.83
C ALA A 247 -11.18 -18.80 39.87
N LEU A 248 -11.08 -18.30 41.11
CA LEU A 248 -10.41 -18.98 42.20
C LEU A 248 -11.20 -20.21 42.67
N GLU A 249 -12.52 -20.11 42.72
CA GLU A 249 -13.41 -21.22 43.02
C GLU A 249 -13.21 -22.36 42.02
N LEU A 250 -13.27 -22.08 40.71
CA LEU A 250 -12.99 -23.08 39.68
C LEU A 250 -11.56 -23.65 39.81
N TYR A 251 -10.58 -22.81 40.07
CA TYR A 251 -9.19 -23.24 40.20
C TYR A 251 -8.99 -24.26 41.34
N GLU A 252 -9.60 -24.02 42.50
CA GLU A 252 -9.55 -24.95 43.64
C GLU A 252 -10.37 -26.21 43.39
N ASP A 253 -11.55 -26.11 42.76
CA ASP A 253 -12.34 -27.28 42.37
C ASP A 253 -11.58 -28.18 41.39
N CYS A 254 -10.89 -27.60 40.40
CA CYS A 254 -10.06 -28.35 39.46
C CYS A 254 -8.88 -29.04 40.12
N LYS A 255 -8.26 -28.44 41.14
CA LYS A 255 -7.21 -29.10 41.94
C LYS A 255 -7.77 -30.29 42.71
N ALA A 256 -8.95 -30.14 43.31
CA ALA A 256 -9.59 -31.19 44.10
C ALA A 256 -10.13 -32.34 43.24
N ALA A 257 -10.46 -32.10 41.97
CA ALA A 257 -11.07 -33.09 41.08
C ALA A 257 -10.21 -34.35 40.84
N GLY A 258 -8.88 -34.24 40.89
CA GLY A 258 -7.92 -35.34 40.70
C GLY A 258 -7.81 -35.88 39.27
N TYR A 259 -8.87 -35.78 38.45
CA TYR A 259 -8.87 -36.16 37.04
C TYR A 259 -9.77 -35.25 36.20
N ALA A 260 -9.50 -35.21 34.90
CA ALA A 260 -10.38 -34.65 33.89
C ALA A 260 -10.79 -35.74 32.90
N ARG A 261 -12.00 -35.64 32.35
CA ARG A 261 -12.51 -36.58 31.35
C ARG A 261 -12.51 -35.93 29.98
N ILE A 262 -11.87 -36.56 29.00
CA ILE A 262 -11.95 -36.14 27.60
C ILE A 262 -13.38 -36.37 27.10
N THR A 263 -14.03 -35.31 26.62
CA THR A 263 -15.42 -35.35 26.14
C THR A 263 -15.52 -35.38 24.63
N ALA A 264 -14.54 -34.80 23.93
CA ALA A 264 -14.50 -34.82 22.48
C ALA A 264 -13.05 -34.70 21.97
N VAL A 265 -12.75 -35.41 20.90
CA VAL A 265 -11.55 -35.24 20.09
C VAL A 265 -12.02 -35.15 18.65
N SER A 266 -11.75 -34.02 18.01
CA SER A 266 -12.13 -33.79 16.62
C SER A 266 -10.93 -33.29 15.84
N SER A 267 -10.64 -33.95 14.73
CA SER A 267 -9.61 -33.55 13.77
C SER A 267 -10.26 -33.09 12.46
N ARG A 268 -9.70 -32.04 11.87
CA ARG A 268 -10.06 -31.57 10.53
C ARG A 268 -8.77 -31.35 9.74
N THR A 269 -8.76 -31.77 8.48
CA THR A 269 -7.66 -31.50 7.57
C THR A 269 -8.04 -30.34 6.67
N GLU A 270 -7.14 -29.38 6.54
CA GLU A 270 -7.28 -28.23 5.66
C GLU A 270 -6.10 -28.14 4.69
N GLU A 271 -6.39 -27.69 3.47
CA GLU A 271 -5.37 -27.32 2.49
C GLU A 271 -5.22 -25.80 2.48
N ILE A 272 -4.06 -25.32 2.91
CA ILE A 272 -3.71 -23.91 2.86
C ILE A 272 -3.10 -23.65 1.49
N ILE A 273 -3.88 -23.01 0.63
CA ILE A 273 -3.45 -22.66 -0.74
C ILE A 273 -2.24 -21.74 -0.75
N ALA A 274 -1.43 -21.87 -1.81
CA ALA A 274 -0.28 -21.00 -2.01
C ALA A 274 -0.70 -19.52 -2.11
N PRO A 275 0.11 -18.61 -1.57
CA PRO A 275 -0.18 -17.20 -1.67
C PRO A 275 0.04 -16.69 -3.11
N ALA A 276 -0.79 -15.76 -3.56
CA ALA A 276 -0.60 -15.12 -4.86
C ALA A 276 0.71 -14.30 -4.92
N LEU A 277 1.16 -14.03 -6.15
CA LEU A 277 2.31 -13.17 -6.44
C LEU A 277 2.20 -11.80 -5.77
N TYR A 278 3.34 -11.15 -5.58
CA TYR A 278 3.34 -9.84 -4.93
C TYR A 278 2.73 -8.76 -5.81
N ASN A 279 1.87 -7.97 -5.20
CA ASN A 279 1.77 -6.55 -5.51
C ASN A 279 2.65 -5.75 -4.55
N LEU A 280 2.77 -4.42 -4.74
CA LEU A 280 3.65 -3.60 -3.89
C LEU A 280 3.28 -3.67 -2.42
N THR A 281 1.97 -3.57 -2.11
CA THR A 281 1.46 -3.63 -0.73
C THR A 281 1.82 -4.96 -0.07
N GLY A 282 1.64 -6.09 -0.77
CA GLY A 282 1.97 -7.41 -0.25
C GLY A 282 3.45 -7.57 0.06
N LEU A 283 4.31 -7.04 -0.81
CA LEU A 283 5.76 -7.05 -0.61
C LEU A 283 6.17 -6.16 0.57
N GLN A 284 5.60 -4.96 0.68
CA GLN A 284 5.84 -4.04 1.81
C GLN A 284 5.43 -4.67 3.14
N LYS A 285 4.28 -5.36 3.18
CA LYS A 285 3.79 -6.07 4.37
C LYS A 285 4.77 -7.16 4.82
N ASP A 286 5.18 -8.04 3.91
CA ASP A 286 6.12 -9.11 4.24
C ASP A 286 7.51 -8.54 4.63
N ALA A 287 8.03 -7.57 3.89
CA ALA A 287 9.31 -6.93 4.21
C ALA A 287 9.31 -6.27 5.59
N ASN A 288 8.21 -5.62 5.98
CA ASN A 288 8.07 -5.08 7.33
C ASN A 288 8.00 -6.20 8.38
N ARG A 289 7.15 -7.20 8.15
CA ARG A 289 6.90 -8.30 9.10
C ARG A 289 8.13 -9.17 9.38
N TYR A 290 8.95 -9.44 8.36
CA TYR A 290 10.10 -10.35 8.46
C TYR A 290 11.44 -9.62 8.62
N HIS A 291 11.54 -8.37 8.16
CA HIS A 291 12.81 -7.64 8.11
C HIS A 291 12.76 -6.23 8.72
N ASN A 292 11.61 -5.80 9.27
CA ASN A 292 11.39 -4.46 9.82
C ASN A 292 11.70 -3.31 8.85
N LEU A 293 11.65 -3.57 7.54
CA LEU A 293 11.81 -2.52 6.53
C LEU A 293 10.55 -1.65 6.47
N THR A 294 10.72 -0.34 6.37
CA THR A 294 9.59 0.60 6.19
C THR A 294 9.06 0.50 4.77
N ALA A 295 7.79 0.87 4.56
CA ALA A 295 7.17 0.92 3.24
C ALA A 295 7.95 1.84 2.28
N ILE A 296 8.49 2.94 2.83
CA ILE A 296 9.39 3.89 2.15
C ILE A 296 10.63 3.19 1.62
N ARG A 297 11.33 2.46 2.49
CA ARG A 297 12.57 1.81 2.11
C ARG A 297 12.35 0.71 1.08
N VAL A 298 11.28 -0.07 1.22
CA VAL A 298 10.92 -1.11 0.24
C VAL A 298 10.60 -0.52 -1.13
N GLN A 299 9.90 0.62 -1.20
CA GLN A 299 9.63 1.28 -2.49
C GLN A 299 10.92 1.76 -3.17
N GLU A 300 11.87 2.30 -2.41
CA GLU A 300 13.17 2.72 -2.96
C GLU A 300 13.99 1.53 -3.47
N ILE A 301 14.04 0.44 -2.69
CA ILE A 301 14.74 -0.79 -3.08
C ILE A 301 14.13 -1.41 -4.32
N THR A 302 12.81 -1.57 -4.36
CA THR A 302 12.12 -2.15 -5.53
C THR A 302 12.29 -1.28 -6.77
N GLN A 303 12.30 0.05 -6.64
CA GLN A 303 12.63 0.95 -7.73
C GLN A 303 14.06 0.73 -8.24
N SER A 304 15.05 0.60 -7.33
CA SER A 304 16.45 0.26 -7.69
C SER A 304 16.53 -1.08 -8.43
N LEU A 305 15.88 -2.13 -7.92
CA LEU A 305 15.87 -3.46 -8.52
C LEU A 305 15.23 -3.45 -9.93
N TYR A 306 14.17 -2.66 -10.12
CA TYR A 306 13.53 -2.47 -11.42
C TYR A 306 14.44 -1.74 -12.41
N GLU A 307 15.13 -0.68 -11.98
CA GLU A 307 16.09 0.05 -12.83
C GLU A 307 17.31 -0.80 -13.20
N LYS A 308 17.72 -1.72 -12.32
CA LYS A 308 18.70 -2.77 -12.59
C LYS A 308 18.14 -3.91 -13.47
N LYS A 309 16.88 -3.81 -13.90
CA LYS A 309 16.15 -4.82 -14.70
C LYS A 309 16.01 -6.18 -14.01
N LEU A 310 16.11 -6.27 -12.68
CA LEU A 310 16.07 -7.53 -11.94
C LEU A 310 14.64 -8.00 -11.63
N ILE A 311 13.70 -7.05 -11.50
CA ILE A 311 12.28 -7.30 -11.26
C ILE A 311 11.42 -6.52 -12.27
N SER A 312 10.16 -6.93 -12.44
CA SER A 312 9.14 -6.19 -13.17
C SER A 312 8.73 -4.90 -12.45
N CYS A 313 7.92 -4.06 -13.11
CA CYS A 313 7.51 -2.77 -12.55
C CYS A 313 6.88 -2.95 -11.15
N PRO A 314 7.46 -2.36 -10.09
CA PRO A 314 7.03 -2.63 -8.73
C PRO A 314 5.80 -1.81 -8.33
N ARG A 315 5.37 -0.85 -9.15
CA ARG A 315 4.28 0.09 -8.87
C ARG A 315 2.92 -0.51 -9.22
N THR A 316 2.67 -1.73 -8.77
CA THR A 316 1.52 -2.53 -9.17
C THR A 316 0.62 -2.84 -7.98
N SER A 317 -0.69 -2.78 -8.20
CA SER A 317 -1.72 -3.34 -7.32
C SER A 317 -2.10 -4.77 -7.71
N SER A 318 -1.76 -5.20 -8.93
CA SER A 318 -2.10 -6.52 -9.46
C SER A 318 -1.27 -7.62 -8.82
N ARG A 319 -1.90 -8.78 -8.65
CA ARG A 319 -1.25 -10.05 -8.29
C ARG A 319 -1.31 -11.07 -9.42
N LEU A 320 -1.76 -10.65 -10.61
CA LEU A 320 -1.95 -11.48 -11.78
C LEU A 320 -0.93 -11.15 -12.87
N LEU A 321 -0.69 -12.12 -13.75
CA LEU A 321 0.17 -12.00 -14.92
C LEU A 321 -0.64 -12.10 -16.22
N PRO A 322 -0.36 -11.24 -17.21
CA PRO A 322 -0.74 -11.45 -18.60
C PRO A 322 -0.18 -12.78 -19.15
N GLY A 323 -0.85 -13.35 -20.15
CA GLY A 323 -0.46 -14.64 -20.73
C GLY A 323 0.95 -14.64 -21.35
N ASP A 324 1.30 -13.56 -22.05
CA ASP A 324 2.62 -13.36 -22.64
C ASP A 324 3.73 -13.27 -21.58
N VAL A 325 3.49 -12.56 -20.47
CA VAL A 325 4.44 -12.50 -19.35
C VAL A 325 4.57 -13.87 -18.67
N TYR A 326 3.46 -14.59 -18.52
CA TYR A 326 3.45 -15.93 -17.94
C TYR A 326 4.27 -16.92 -18.76
N ASP A 327 4.13 -16.90 -20.08
CA ASP A 327 4.83 -17.81 -20.99
C ASP A 327 6.35 -17.61 -20.99
N MET A 328 6.85 -16.47 -20.48
CA MET A 328 8.27 -16.19 -20.28
C MET A 328 8.83 -16.71 -18.94
N LEU A 329 7.98 -17.14 -18.00
CA LEU A 329 8.42 -17.59 -16.67
C LEU A 329 9.14 -18.95 -16.64
N PRO A 330 8.78 -19.98 -17.43
CA PRO A 330 9.44 -21.28 -17.36
C PRO A 330 10.98 -21.24 -17.43
N PRO A 331 11.62 -20.59 -18.44
CA PRO A 331 13.08 -20.53 -18.48
C PRO A 331 13.68 -19.75 -17.30
N VAL A 332 12.97 -18.75 -16.78
CA VAL A 332 13.38 -17.98 -15.60
C VAL A 332 13.38 -18.87 -14.35
N MET A 333 12.31 -19.65 -14.16
CA MET A 333 12.14 -20.57 -13.02
C MET A 333 13.13 -21.74 -13.07
N GLU A 334 13.37 -22.34 -14.24
CA GLU A 334 14.39 -23.38 -14.42
C GLU A 334 15.78 -22.88 -14.02
N LYS A 335 16.15 -21.67 -14.47
CA LYS A 335 17.41 -21.04 -14.12
C LYS A 335 17.53 -20.81 -12.61
N LEU A 336 16.48 -20.34 -11.94
CA LEU A 336 16.45 -20.19 -10.48
C LEU A 336 16.65 -21.52 -9.75
N LEU A 337 15.89 -22.54 -10.14
CA LEU A 337 15.91 -23.87 -9.55
C LEU A 337 17.24 -24.61 -9.77
N SER A 338 17.99 -24.27 -10.82
CA SER A 338 19.34 -24.80 -11.05
C SER A 338 20.36 -24.32 -9.99
N GLY A 339 20.07 -23.18 -9.35
CA GLY A 339 20.88 -22.58 -8.29
C GLY A 339 20.93 -23.43 -7.02
N LYS A 340 22.05 -23.38 -6.30
CA LYS A 340 22.27 -24.19 -5.08
C LYS A 340 21.22 -23.96 -4.00
N GLU A 341 20.67 -22.75 -3.91
CA GLU A 341 19.73 -22.34 -2.86
C GLU A 341 18.32 -22.97 -3.02
N PHE A 342 17.88 -23.23 -4.25
CA PHE A 342 16.49 -23.65 -4.53
C PHE A 342 16.37 -25.02 -5.20
N ARG A 343 17.50 -25.70 -5.44
CA ARG A 343 17.55 -27.00 -6.12
C ARG A 343 16.64 -28.07 -5.51
N GLN A 344 16.48 -28.06 -4.19
CA GLN A 344 15.63 -29.03 -3.49
C GLN A 344 14.14 -28.92 -3.87
N TYR A 345 13.69 -27.79 -4.43
CA TYR A 345 12.29 -27.55 -4.78
C TYR A 345 11.97 -27.85 -6.25
N ALA A 346 12.97 -28.19 -7.07
CA ALA A 346 12.79 -28.29 -8.54
C ALA A 346 11.72 -29.30 -8.98
N GLY A 347 11.55 -30.40 -8.24
CA GLY A 347 10.52 -31.42 -8.51
C GLY A 347 9.14 -31.13 -7.92
N MET A 348 8.97 -30.02 -7.19
CA MET A 348 7.72 -29.66 -6.50
C MET A 348 6.97 -28.51 -7.16
N ILE A 349 7.56 -27.88 -8.18
CA ILE A 349 6.98 -26.72 -8.86
C ILE A 349 6.13 -27.17 -10.05
N ASP A 350 4.87 -26.74 -10.09
CA ASP A 350 3.97 -26.95 -11.21
C ASP A 350 3.66 -25.64 -11.93
N LEU A 351 4.39 -25.39 -13.03
CA LEU A 351 4.17 -24.24 -13.91
C LEU A 351 2.99 -24.43 -14.88
N ALA A 352 2.39 -25.63 -14.94
CA ALA A 352 1.18 -25.85 -15.73
C ALA A 352 -0.09 -25.43 -14.96
N ALA A 353 0.01 -25.25 -13.64
CA ALA A 353 -1.06 -24.74 -12.78
C ALA A 353 -1.35 -23.24 -13.03
N ARG A 354 -2.00 -22.93 -14.15
CA ARG A 354 -2.35 -21.56 -14.57
C ARG A 354 -3.44 -20.90 -13.72
N LYS A 355 -4.28 -21.69 -13.03
CA LYS A 355 -5.49 -21.19 -12.36
C LYS A 355 -5.16 -20.21 -11.23
N GLY A 356 -5.65 -18.97 -11.35
CA GLY A 356 -5.52 -17.93 -10.32
C GLY A 356 -4.26 -17.07 -10.42
N VAL A 357 -3.32 -17.38 -11.33
CA VAL A 357 -2.10 -16.60 -11.58
C VAL A 357 -2.24 -15.74 -12.84
N THR A 358 -2.93 -16.24 -13.86
CA THR A 358 -3.22 -15.48 -15.08
C THR A 358 -4.60 -14.82 -15.03
N GLY A 359 -4.74 -13.66 -15.63
CA GLY A 359 -6.02 -12.98 -15.78
C GLY A 359 -5.93 -11.76 -16.69
N ASN A 360 -7.08 -11.30 -17.19
CA ASN A 360 -7.15 -10.05 -17.93
C ASN A 360 -6.84 -8.88 -16.99
N GLN A 361 -5.98 -7.96 -17.42
CA GLN A 361 -5.70 -6.71 -16.72
C GLN A 361 -6.91 -5.77 -16.83
N ASP A 362 -8.04 -6.11 -16.21
CA ASP A 362 -9.27 -5.34 -16.43
C ASP A 362 -9.24 -3.96 -15.74
N THR A 363 -8.26 -3.69 -14.85
CA THR A 363 -8.08 -2.35 -14.23
C THR A 363 -6.65 -1.99 -13.76
N ALA A 364 -5.71 -2.94 -13.70
CA ALA A 364 -4.38 -2.68 -13.13
C ALA A 364 -3.35 -2.30 -14.20
N GLU A 365 -2.73 -1.13 -14.05
CA GLU A 365 -1.73 -0.54 -14.97
C GLU A 365 -0.51 -1.45 -15.21
N HIS A 366 -0.17 -2.28 -14.22
CA HIS A 366 0.96 -3.20 -14.24
C HIS A 366 0.56 -4.60 -13.75
N HIS A 367 1.32 -5.62 -14.14
CA HIS A 367 1.17 -7.00 -13.66
C HIS A 367 1.85 -7.22 -12.30
N ALA A 368 1.78 -8.42 -11.73
CA ALA A 368 2.44 -8.75 -10.47
C ALA A 368 3.97 -8.58 -10.51
N ILE A 369 4.57 -8.32 -9.34
CA ILE A 369 6.02 -8.21 -9.19
C ILE A 369 6.65 -9.61 -9.31
N VAL A 370 7.46 -9.79 -10.36
CA VAL A 370 8.20 -11.02 -10.65
C VAL A 370 9.64 -10.66 -11.02
N ILE A 371 10.55 -11.63 -10.96
CA ILE A 371 11.91 -11.45 -11.46
C ILE A 371 11.96 -11.59 -12.99
N THR A 372 12.98 -11.01 -13.62
CA THR A 372 13.16 -11.02 -15.08
C THR A 372 14.07 -12.14 -15.61
N GLY A 373 14.75 -12.88 -14.72
CA GLY A 373 15.75 -13.90 -15.09
C GLY A 373 17.17 -13.36 -15.33
N ILE A 374 17.35 -12.03 -15.28
CA ILE A 374 18.68 -11.41 -15.21
C ILE A 374 19.32 -11.80 -13.87
N GLN A 375 20.56 -12.27 -13.91
CA GLN A 375 21.26 -12.62 -12.68
C GLN A 375 21.64 -11.33 -11.93
N PRO A 376 21.31 -11.24 -10.63
CA PRO A 376 21.71 -10.10 -9.84
C PRO A 376 23.25 -10.07 -9.73
N GLY A 377 23.83 -8.89 -9.94
CA GLY A 377 25.21 -8.60 -9.55
C GLY A 377 25.32 -8.44 -8.03
N GLU A 378 26.20 -7.56 -7.58
CA GLU A 378 26.25 -7.22 -6.15
C GLU A 378 25.01 -6.42 -5.74
N LEU A 379 24.24 -7.00 -4.82
CA LEU A 379 23.12 -6.36 -4.13
C LEU A 379 23.54 -6.07 -2.70
N ASP A 380 23.14 -4.91 -2.19
CA ASP A 380 23.29 -4.62 -0.77
C ASP A 380 22.43 -5.57 0.09
N ARG A 381 22.61 -5.51 1.42
CA ARG A 381 21.92 -6.42 2.34
C ARG A 381 20.40 -6.32 2.22
N GLU A 382 19.84 -5.12 2.14
CA GLU A 382 18.38 -4.92 2.12
C GLU A 382 17.80 -5.19 0.73
N GLU A 383 18.52 -4.80 -0.34
CA GLU A 383 18.21 -5.18 -1.72
C GLU A 383 18.12 -6.70 -1.86
N ARG A 384 19.07 -7.43 -1.27
CA ARG A 384 19.06 -8.90 -1.25
C ARG A 384 17.85 -9.45 -0.52
N LEU A 385 17.50 -8.90 0.65
CA LEU A 385 16.31 -9.35 1.41
C LEU A 385 15.03 -9.16 0.60
N VAL A 386 14.82 -7.99 0.00
CA VAL A 386 13.62 -7.70 -0.81
C VAL A 386 13.60 -8.56 -2.08
N TYR A 387 14.74 -8.73 -2.75
CA TYR A 387 14.84 -9.60 -3.92
C TYR A 387 14.53 -11.07 -3.57
N THR A 388 15.07 -11.58 -2.45
CA THR A 388 14.78 -12.94 -1.96
C THR A 388 13.31 -13.11 -1.61
N LEU A 389 12.62 -12.09 -1.08
CA LEU A 389 11.18 -12.15 -0.90
C LEU A 389 10.46 -12.38 -2.23
N VAL A 390 10.77 -11.58 -3.26
CA VAL A 390 10.15 -11.70 -4.60
C VAL A 390 10.40 -13.09 -5.19
N VAL A 391 11.65 -13.59 -5.15
CA VAL A 391 12.01 -14.93 -5.61
C VAL A 391 11.22 -16.00 -4.85
N GLY A 392 11.24 -15.96 -3.52
CA GLY A 392 10.58 -16.96 -2.70
C GLY A 392 9.06 -16.97 -2.92
N ARG A 393 8.43 -15.80 -3.11
CA ARG A 393 6.99 -15.75 -3.41
C ARG A 393 6.65 -16.33 -4.79
N MET A 394 7.50 -16.14 -5.79
CA MET A 394 7.32 -16.83 -7.06
C MET A 394 7.38 -18.34 -6.87
N LEU A 395 8.36 -18.86 -6.14
CA LEU A 395 8.45 -20.29 -5.83
C LEU A 395 7.22 -20.79 -5.05
N GLU A 396 6.81 -20.07 -3.99
CA GLU A 396 5.62 -20.39 -3.19
C GLU A 396 4.36 -20.51 -4.07
N THR A 397 4.15 -19.56 -4.98
CA THR A 397 2.94 -19.48 -5.83
C THR A 397 2.75 -20.73 -6.69
N PHE A 398 3.84 -21.33 -7.15
CA PHE A 398 3.81 -22.49 -8.05
C PHE A 398 4.05 -23.84 -7.33
N MET A 399 4.03 -23.85 -5.99
CA MET A 399 4.14 -25.06 -5.19
C MET A 399 2.77 -25.59 -4.76
N PRO A 400 2.65 -26.90 -4.43
CA PRO A 400 1.41 -27.47 -3.93
C PRO A 400 0.96 -26.82 -2.60
N PRO A 401 -0.35 -26.86 -2.29
CA PRO A 401 -0.87 -26.43 -1.01
C PRO A 401 -0.17 -27.08 0.19
N CYS A 402 -0.12 -26.37 1.31
CA CYS A 402 0.28 -26.96 2.58
C CYS A 402 -0.91 -27.71 3.19
N LYS A 403 -0.73 -28.99 3.53
CA LYS A 403 -1.78 -29.79 4.18
C LYS A 403 -1.55 -29.84 5.68
N VAL A 404 -2.57 -29.45 6.43
CA VAL A 404 -2.49 -29.32 7.88
C VAL A 404 -3.67 -30.03 8.51
N GLU A 405 -3.40 -30.81 9.55
CA GLU A 405 -4.43 -31.35 10.42
C GLU A 405 -4.53 -30.51 11.69
N TYR A 406 -5.72 -29.97 11.96
CA TYR A 406 -6.06 -29.29 13.20
C TYR A 406 -6.84 -30.24 14.11
N THR A 407 -6.39 -30.37 15.34
CA THR A 407 -7.02 -31.20 16.37
C THR A 407 -7.53 -30.31 17.50
N THR A 408 -8.84 -30.39 17.77
CA THR A 408 -9.46 -29.79 18.95
C THR A 408 -9.81 -30.89 19.93
N VAL A 409 -9.34 -30.72 21.17
CA VAL A 409 -9.65 -31.63 22.27
C VAL A 409 -10.44 -30.85 23.32
N GLU A 410 -11.57 -31.42 23.72
CA GLU A 410 -12.39 -30.92 24.82
C GLU A 410 -12.37 -31.89 25.98
N ALA A 411 -12.28 -31.34 27.19
CA ALA A 411 -12.32 -32.10 28.42
C ALA A 411 -13.24 -31.42 29.43
N VAL A 412 -13.73 -32.21 30.38
CA VAL A 412 -14.47 -31.71 31.54
C VAL A 412 -13.67 -32.00 32.80
N CYS A 413 -13.42 -30.96 33.59
CA CYS A 413 -12.83 -31.03 34.93
C CYS A 413 -13.70 -30.18 35.86
N ALA A 414 -14.04 -30.69 37.05
CA ALA A 414 -14.92 -30.00 38.00
C ALA A 414 -16.21 -29.44 37.35
N ALA A 415 -16.87 -30.25 36.52
CA ALA A 415 -18.08 -29.87 35.74
C ALA A 415 -17.92 -28.67 34.78
N ARG A 416 -16.70 -28.16 34.56
CA ARG A 416 -16.40 -27.09 33.59
C ARG A 416 -15.64 -27.61 32.38
N LYS A 417 -15.79 -26.91 31.25
CA LYS A 417 -15.23 -27.31 29.95
C LYS A 417 -13.86 -26.67 29.73
N PHE A 418 -12.90 -27.48 29.33
CA PHE A 418 -11.56 -27.08 28.95
C PHE A 418 -11.30 -27.48 27.51
N ARG A 419 -10.55 -26.66 26.78
CA ARG A 419 -10.21 -26.86 25.38
C ARG A 419 -8.72 -26.66 25.16
N ILE A 420 -8.18 -27.44 24.24
CA ILE A 420 -6.87 -27.20 23.60
C ILE A 420 -7.03 -27.40 22.10
N ARG A 421 -6.32 -26.58 21.33
CA ARG A 421 -6.18 -26.74 19.88
C ARG A 421 -4.71 -27.00 19.58
N THR A 422 -4.44 -27.91 18.64
CA THR A 422 -3.10 -28.17 18.14
C THR A 422 -3.15 -28.40 16.65
N TYR A 423 -2.03 -28.23 15.96
CA TYR A 423 -1.92 -28.52 14.53
C TYR A 423 -0.74 -29.44 14.25
N ARG A 424 -0.81 -30.13 13.11
CA ARG A 424 0.28 -30.93 12.56
C ARG A 424 0.35 -30.71 11.06
N ILE A 425 1.52 -30.30 10.57
CA ILE A 425 1.77 -30.19 9.12
C ILE A 425 1.97 -31.60 8.59
N LEU A 426 1.09 -32.03 7.69
CA LEU A 426 1.17 -33.33 7.00
C LEU A 426 2.06 -33.22 5.77
N GLU A 427 1.86 -32.16 4.98
CA GLU A 427 2.65 -31.83 3.79
C GLU A 427 2.97 -30.34 3.83
N ALA A 428 4.26 -29.99 3.81
CA ALA A 428 4.68 -28.59 3.93
C ALA A 428 4.27 -27.73 2.71
N GLY A 429 4.26 -28.33 1.51
CA GLY A 429 3.96 -27.60 0.27
C GLY A 429 4.77 -26.31 0.14
N TRP A 430 4.13 -25.23 -0.31
CA TRP A 430 4.71 -23.89 -0.44
C TRP A 430 5.31 -23.34 0.87
N LEU A 431 4.80 -23.76 2.04
CA LEU A 431 5.29 -23.28 3.34
C LEU A 431 6.76 -23.65 3.57
N GLY A 432 7.26 -24.69 2.89
CA GLY A 432 8.64 -25.15 2.97
C GLY A 432 9.69 -24.18 2.43
N ILE A 433 9.31 -23.15 1.66
CA ILE A 433 10.24 -22.14 1.13
C ILE A 433 10.80 -21.25 2.25
N PHE A 434 9.92 -20.62 3.02
CA PHE A 434 10.33 -19.73 4.12
C PHE A 434 10.10 -20.32 5.51
N GLN A 435 9.53 -21.52 5.62
CA GLN A 435 9.27 -22.24 6.87
C GLN A 435 8.47 -21.39 7.88
N ARG A 436 7.44 -20.70 7.39
CA ARG A 436 6.64 -19.73 8.15
C ARG A 436 5.51 -20.40 8.94
N GLU A 437 5.83 -21.33 9.83
CA GLU A 437 4.84 -22.14 10.58
C GLU A 437 3.75 -21.33 11.29
N ARG A 438 4.06 -20.09 11.69
CA ARG A 438 3.09 -19.15 12.27
C ARG A 438 1.86 -18.84 11.39
N LEU A 439 1.93 -19.11 10.09
CA LEU A 439 0.80 -18.94 9.17
C LEU A 439 -0.24 -20.06 9.31
N VAL A 440 0.17 -21.18 9.92
CA VAL A 440 -0.66 -22.35 10.21
C VAL A 440 -1.11 -22.37 11.68
N ALA A 441 -0.34 -21.71 12.54
CA ALA A 441 -0.65 -21.59 13.95
C ALA A 441 -1.88 -20.68 14.18
N GLU A 442 -3.09 -21.25 14.22
CA GLU A 442 -4.29 -20.57 14.74
C GLU A 442 -4.15 -20.27 16.25
N ASP A 443 -3.90 -19.00 16.60
CA ASP A 443 -4.05 -18.42 17.95
C ASP A 443 -2.98 -18.77 19.02
N ASN A 444 -2.99 -18.03 20.13
CA ASN A 444 -2.03 -18.16 21.25
C ASN A 444 -2.23 -19.43 22.12
N ASP A 445 -3.20 -20.29 21.79
CA ASP A 445 -3.58 -21.47 22.59
C ASP A 445 -3.03 -22.80 22.02
N LEU A 446 -2.02 -22.72 21.15
CA LEU A 446 -1.39 -23.89 20.54
C LEU A 446 -0.28 -24.49 21.43
N CYS A 447 -0.33 -25.81 21.59
CA CYS A 447 0.69 -26.61 22.28
C CYS A 447 1.32 -27.62 21.30
N PRO A 448 2.49 -28.20 21.66
CA PRO A 448 3.04 -29.33 20.90
C PRO A 448 2.02 -30.47 20.80
N VAL A 449 2.07 -31.20 19.67
CA VAL A 449 1.14 -32.30 19.33
C VAL A 449 0.92 -33.20 20.56
N PRO A 450 -0.31 -33.28 21.08
CA PRO A 450 -0.57 -34.07 22.28
C PRO A 450 -0.37 -35.55 21.94
N PRO A 451 -0.06 -36.42 22.93
CA PRO A 451 -0.21 -37.85 22.73
C PRO A 451 -1.64 -38.15 22.27
N GLU A 452 -1.85 -39.24 21.53
CA GLU A 452 -3.18 -39.62 21.05
C GLU A 452 -4.17 -39.68 22.22
N LEU A 453 -5.32 -39.01 22.12
CA LEU A 453 -6.34 -38.92 23.17
C LEU A 453 -7.64 -39.54 22.69
N PHE A 454 -8.37 -40.19 23.58
CA PHE A 454 -9.62 -40.85 23.24
C PHE A 454 -10.79 -40.26 24.02
N ARG A 455 -11.98 -40.27 23.41
CA ARG A 455 -13.23 -39.88 24.08
C ARG A 455 -13.46 -40.77 25.30
N GLU A 456 -14.00 -40.19 26.37
CA GLU A 456 -14.24 -40.82 27.67
C GLU A 456 -12.99 -41.18 28.48
N GLU A 457 -11.79 -40.92 27.94
CA GLU A 457 -10.53 -41.13 28.67
C GLU A 457 -10.45 -40.23 29.91
N LYS A 458 -10.10 -40.81 31.05
CA LYS A 458 -9.85 -40.08 32.30
C LYS A 458 -8.35 -39.89 32.48
N LEU A 459 -7.92 -38.64 32.51
CA LEU A 459 -6.51 -38.29 32.70
C LEU A 459 -6.31 -37.62 34.06
N PRO A 460 -5.23 -37.95 34.79
CA PRO A 460 -4.90 -37.29 36.05
C PRO A 460 -4.63 -35.80 35.82
N VAL A 461 -5.19 -34.97 36.70
CA VAL A 461 -4.87 -33.54 36.77
C VAL A 461 -3.60 -33.41 37.62
N THR A 462 -2.49 -33.04 37.00
CA THR A 462 -1.19 -32.90 37.68
C THR A 462 -0.86 -31.47 38.06
N GLY A 463 -1.63 -30.50 37.59
CA GLY A 463 -1.49 -29.11 37.98
C GLY A 463 -2.65 -28.25 37.47
N CYS A 464 -2.83 -27.10 38.10
CA CYS A 464 -3.76 -26.06 37.66
C CYS A 464 -3.02 -24.72 37.68
N SER A 465 -3.38 -23.79 36.80
CA SER A 465 -2.89 -22.42 36.87
C SER A 465 -4.00 -21.41 36.66
N LEU A 466 -4.06 -20.41 37.54
CA LEU A 466 -4.90 -19.22 37.43
C LEU A 466 -3.98 -18.06 37.04
N ILE A 467 -4.21 -17.44 35.88
CA ILE A 467 -3.40 -16.31 35.42
C ILE A 467 -4.26 -15.05 35.54
N HIS A 468 -3.72 -13.98 36.10
CA HIS A 468 -4.33 -12.66 36.03
C HIS A 468 -3.82 -11.93 34.78
N ARG A 469 -4.74 -11.52 33.92
CA ARG A 469 -4.47 -10.73 32.71
C ARG A 469 -5.25 -9.42 32.78
N LYS A 470 -4.69 -8.43 32.10
CA LYS A 470 -5.38 -7.16 31.82
C LYS A 470 -5.57 -7.04 30.32
N SER A 471 -6.73 -6.54 29.90
CA SER A 471 -6.94 -6.21 28.49
C SER A 471 -5.93 -5.14 28.07
N LEU A 472 -5.28 -5.39 26.92
CA LEU A 472 -4.35 -4.45 26.33
C LEU A 472 -5.06 -3.73 25.18
N PRO A 473 -4.84 -2.41 25.02
CA PRO A 473 -5.29 -1.72 23.83
C PRO A 473 -4.52 -2.20 22.61
N ALA A 474 -5.07 -1.96 21.43
CA ALA A 474 -4.36 -2.16 20.18
C ALA A 474 -2.97 -1.48 20.21
N ALA A 475 -1.97 -2.16 19.65
CA ALA A 475 -0.67 -1.54 19.44
C ALA A 475 -0.79 -0.42 18.41
N PRO A 476 0.04 0.64 18.48
CA PRO A 476 0.11 1.63 17.40
C PRO A 476 0.43 0.95 16.07
N TYR A 477 0.03 1.59 14.97
CA TYR A 477 0.26 1.05 13.62
C TYR A 477 1.75 0.77 13.36
N THR A 478 2.05 -0.35 12.72
CA THR A 478 3.30 -0.55 11.96
C THR A 478 3.08 -0.16 10.49
N ASP A 479 4.13 -0.07 9.67
CA ASP A 479 3.96 0.10 8.21
C ASP A 479 3.08 -1.01 7.60
N GLU A 480 3.22 -2.25 8.06
CA GLU A 480 2.41 -3.37 7.59
C GLU A 480 0.91 -3.10 7.81
N GLU A 481 0.54 -2.77 9.04
CA GLU A 481 -0.86 -2.55 9.41
C GLU A 481 -1.42 -1.28 8.77
N LEU A 482 -0.60 -0.23 8.63
CA LEU A 482 -1.02 1.02 8.00
C LEU A 482 -1.21 0.84 6.50
N ALA A 483 -0.30 0.15 5.82
CA ALA A 483 -0.43 -0.18 4.40
C ALA A 483 -1.68 -1.03 4.14
N ASP A 484 -1.96 -2.02 5.01
CA ASP A 484 -3.18 -2.84 4.92
C ASP A 484 -4.46 -2.01 5.15
N TYR A 485 -4.45 -1.10 6.13
CA TYR A 485 -5.55 -0.18 6.37
C TYR A 485 -5.81 0.73 5.16
N MET A 486 -4.75 1.35 4.61
CA MET A 486 -4.86 2.21 3.43
C MET A 486 -5.35 1.44 2.20
N ASP A 487 -4.95 0.18 2.04
CA ASP A 487 -5.42 -0.68 0.95
C ASP A 487 -6.90 -0.99 1.05
N LYS A 488 -7.35 -1.44 2.23
CA LYS A 488 -8.76 -1.80 2.48
C LYS A 488 -9.72 -0.61 2.43
N THR A 489 -9.24 0.59 2.76
CA THR A 489 -10.05 1.82 2.77
C THR A 489 -9.96 2.62 1.48
N GLY A 490 -9.18 2.16 0.48
CA GLY A 490 -9.00 2.88 -0.77
C GLY A 490 -8.22 4.20 -0.62
N LEU A 491 -7.46 4.38 0.47
CA LEU A 491 -6.67 5.58 0.72
C LEU A 491 -5.38 5.54 -0.11
N GLY A 492 -5.44 6.22 -1.26
CA GLY A 492 -4.33 6.28 -2.20
C GLY A 492 -4.10 4.98 -2.97
N THR A 493 -3.29 5.08 -4.01
CA THR A 493 -2.88 3.98 -4.87
C THR A 493 -1.57 3.35 -4.37
N ALA A 494 -1.24 2.15 -4.85
CA ALA A 494 0.03 1.48 -4.54
C ALA A 494 1.24 2.43 -4.71
N SER A 495 1.23 3.28 -5.74
CA SER A 495 2.30 4.23 -6.07
C SER A 495 2.37 5.46 -5.16
N THR A 496 1.29 5.81 -4.45
CA THR A 496 1.17 7.09 -3.71
C THR A 496 1.19 6.93 -2.19
N ARG A 497 0.80 5.77 -1.65
CA ARG A 497 0.71 5.53 -0.20
C ARG A 497 2.00 5.84 0.56
N THR A 498 3.12 5.37 0.03
CA THR A 498 4.44 5.64 0.60
C THR A 498 4.79 7.13 0.62
N ASN A 499 4.43 7.88 -0.43
CA ASN A 499 4.66 9.32 -0.49
C ASN A 499 3.76 10.06 0.51
N ILE A 500 2.57 9.55 0.79
CA ILE A 500 1.69 10.08 1.84
C ILE A 500 2.34 9.90 3.21
N ILE A 501 2.85 8.70 3.53
CA ILE A 501 3.57 8.44 4.79
C ILE A 501 4.80 9.36 4.89
N ARG A 502 5.57 9.49 3.82
CA ARG A 502 6.73 10.40 3.72
C ARG A 502 6.32 11.85 4.01
N THR A 503 5.23 12.31 3.41
CA THR A 503 4.69 13.67 3.61
C THR A 503 4.33 13.90 5.08
N LEU A 504 3.64 12.95 5.72
CA LEU A 504 3.27 13.06 7.15
C LEU A 504 4.51 13.13 8.06
N LEU A 505 5.59 12.41 7.73
CA LEU A 505 6.87 12.48 8.43
C LEU A 505 7.56 13.83 8.22
N GLU A 506 7.68 14.29 6.97
CA GLU A 506 8.33 15.56 6.61
C GLU A 506 7.61 16.78 7.23
N ARG A 507 6.28 16.73 7.32
CA ARG A 507 5.45 17.75 7.97
C ARG A 507 5.46 17.66 9.50
N LYS A 508 6.16 16.65 10.05
CA LYS A 508 6.28 16.34 11.47
C LYS A 508 4.93 16.05 12.14
N TYR A 509 4.01 15.40 11.44
CA TYR A 509 2.73 14.95 12.00
C TYR A 509 2.83 13.59 12.67
N ILE A 510 3.69 12.73 12.13
CA ILE A 510 3.97 11.42 12.67
C ILE A 510 5.47 11.25 12.85
N ARG A 511 5.87 10.26 13.64
CA ARG A 511 7.25 9.82 13.79
C ARG A 511 7.29 8.31 14.03
N TYR A 512 8.43 7.71 13.72
CA TYR A 512 8.71 6.34 14.13
C TYR A 512 9.12 6.28 15.61
N SER A 513 8.66 5.23 16.29
CA SER A 513 9.05 4.85 17.64
C SER A 513 9.34 3.34 17.63
N GLY A 514 10.59 2.98 17.30
CA GLY A 514 10.91 1.63 16.87
C GLY A 514 10.18 1.30 15.57
N LYS A 515 9.52 0.14 15.49
CA LYS A 515 8.71 -0.28 14.33
C LYS A 515 7.32 0.39 14.25
N TYR A 516 6.94 1.16 15.26
CA TYR A 516 5.61 1.75 15.37
C TYR A 516 5.58 3.18 14.82
N ILE A 517 4.46 3.56 14.23
CA ILE A 517 4.14 4.89 13.74
C ILE A 517 3.21 5.54 14.76
N ILE A 518 3.63 6.67 15.34
CA ILE A 518 2.86 7.41 16.34
C ILE A 518 2.73 8.88 15.95
N PRO A 519 1.65 9.56 16.34
CA PRO A 519 1.50 10.97 16.07
C PRO A 519 2.47 11.80 16.92
N THR A 520 2.84 12.97 16.43
CA THR A 520 3.53 14.01 17.21
C THR A 520 2.49 14.90 17.90
N PRO A 521 2.88 15.78 18.85
CA PRO A 521 1.96 16.78 19.38
C PRO A 521 1.30 17.65 18.30
N LYS A 522 2.04 17.99 17.24
CA LYS A 522 1.51 18.71 16.07
C LYS A 522 0.47 17.89 15.31
N GLY A 523 0.74 16.60 15.09
CA GLY A 523 -0.20 15.70 14.43
C GLY A 523 -1.48 15.50 15.24
N LEU A 524 -1.37 15.33 16.56
CA LEU A 524 -2.51 15.23 17.46
C LEU A 524 -3.34 16.51 17.46
N LEU A 525 -2.72 17.70 17.56
CA LEU A 525 -3.44 18.97 17.51
C LEU A 525 -4.28 19.11 16.22
N LEU A 526 -3.69 18.75 15.07
CA LEU A 526 -4.41 18.77 13.80
C LEU A 526 -5.54 17.75 13.77
N TYR A 527 -5.29 16.53 14.25
CA TYR A 527 -6.33 15.52 14.39
C TYR A 527 -7.49 16.03 15.26
N GLU A 528 -7.23 16.61 16.43
CA GLU A 528 -8.30 17.16 17.29
C GLU A 528 -9.08 18.27 16.57
N THR A 529 -8.40 19.08 15.75
CA THR A 529 -9.04 20.12 14.95
C THR A 529 -10.02 19.52 13.95
N VAL A 530 -9.62 18.50 13.19
CA VAL A 530 -10.42 17.99 12.06
C VAL A 530 -11.15 16.67 12.29
N ARG A 531 -11.02 16.04 13.46
CA ARG A 531 -11.72 14.79 13.75
C ARG A 531 -13.24 14.99 13.64
N GLY A 532 -13.91 14.03 13.02
CA GLY A 532 -15.34 14.08 12.75
C GLY A 532 -15.74 14.90 11.51
N MET A 533 -14.81 15.62 10.88
CA MET A 533 -15.07 16.35 9.62
C MET A 533 -14.86 15.44 8.41
N LYS A 534 -15.53 15.75 7.29
CA LYS A 534 -15.40 14.99 6.02
C LYS A 534 -13.96 14.83 5.53
N VAL A 535 -13.09 15.83 5.73
CA VAL A 535 -11.67 15.79 5.32
C VAL A 535 -10.85 14.73 6.07
N ALA A 536 -11.32 14.26 7.23
CA ALA A 536 -10.69 13.21 8.02
C ALA A 536 -11.33 11.83 7.78
N ASP A 537 -12.39 11.75 6.99
CA ASP A 537 -13.08 10.50 6.68
C ASP A 537 -12.49 9.84 5.41
N ALA A 538 -12.15 8.56 5.53
CA ALA A 538 -11.67 7.76 4.41
C ALA A 538 -12.75 7.56 3.34
N SER A 539 -14.04 7.60 3.72
CA SER A 539 -15.18 7.42 2.81
C SER A 539 -15.19 8.47 1.70
N LEU A 540 -14.81 9.72 2.00
CA LEU A 540 -14.70 10.81 1.03
C LEU A 540 -13.72 10.45 -0.10
N THR A 541 -12.59 9.84 0.25
CA THR A 541 -11.60 9.39 -0.75
C THR A 541 -12.19 8.34 -1.66
N SER A 542 -12.84 7.31 -1.10
CA SER A 542 -13.44 6.23 -1.87
C SER A 542 -14.58 6.70 -2.78
N GLY A 543 -15.41 7.63 -2.30
CA GLY A 543 -16.51 8.23 -3.08
C GLY A 543 -16.00 8.98 -4.31
N TRP A 544 -14.97 9.82 -4.13
CA TRP A 544 -14.38 10.54 -5.26
C TRP A 544 -13.73 9.59 -6.28
N GLU A 545 -13.04 8.52 -5.87
CA GLU A 545 -12.48 7.57 -6.85
C GLU A 545 -13.56 6.88 -7.69
N ALA A 546 -14.74 6.62 -7.11
CA ALA A 546 -15.89 6.08 -7.84
C ALA A 546 -16.47 7.10 -8.84
N GLU A 547 -16.61 8.36 -8.44
CA GLU A 547 -17.06 9.44 -9.35
C GLU A 547 -16.05 9.71 -10.47
N LEU A 548 -14.75 9.66 -10.17
CA LEU A 548 -13.69 9.78 -11.17
C LEU A 548 -13.75 8.63 -12.19
N ALA A 549 -14.07 7.41 -11.78
CA ALA A 549 -14.28 6.28 -12.70
C ALA A 549 -15.49 6.52 -13.63
N ARG A 550 -16.57 7.13 -13.12
CA ARG A 550 -17.71 7.53 -13.94
C ARG A 550 -17.35 8.62 -14.96
N ILE A 551 -16.43 9.54 -14.61
CA ILE A 551 -15.89 10.51 -15.59
C ILE A 551 -15.12 9.78 -16.71
N GLU A 552 -14.30 8.78 -16.38
CA GLU A 552 -13.59 7.99 -17.39
C GLU A 552 -14.53 7.26 -18.36
N GLN A 553 -15.65 6.77 -17.84
CA GLN A 553 -16.70 6.10 -18.62
C GLN A 553 -17.57 7.09 -19.41
N GLY A 554 -17.46 8.40 -19.14
CA GLY A 554 -18.29 9.44 -19.75
C GLY A 554 -19.69 9.57 -19.14
N GLU A 555 -19.92 9.00 -17.95
CA GLU A 555 -21.20 8.99 -17.23
C GLU A 555 -21.38 10.16 -16.26
N LEU A 556 -20.31 10.90 -15.97
CA LEU A 556 -20.31 12.09 -15.12
C LEU A 556 -19.43 13.16 -15.75
N THR A 557 -19.86 14.42 -15.75
CA THR A 557 -19.05 15.50 -16.29
C THR A 557 -18.06 16.03 -15.25
N GLN A 558 -16.92 16.57 -15.71
CA GLN A 558 -15.95 17.24 -14.84
C GLN A 558 -16.60 18.37 -14.02
N LYS A 559 -17.56 19.09 -14.61
CA LYS A 559 -18.23 20.22 -13.95
C LYS A 559 -19.06 19.73 -12.75
N GLU A 560 -19.93 18.75 -12.96
CA GLU A 560 -20.78 18.20 -11.89
C GLU A 560 -19.95 17.68 -10.71
N PHE A 561 -18.84 16.98 -11.01
CA PHE A 561 -17.91 16.52 -9.97
C PHE A 561 -17.27 17.68 -9.20
N LEU A 562 -16.70 18.67 -9.91
CA LEU A 562 -16.03 19.79 -9.25
C LEU A 562 -16.98 20.71 -8.47
N ASP A 563 -18.24 20.82 -8.90
CA ASP A 563 -19.27 21.56 -8.15
C ASP A 563 -19.54 20.86 -6.79
N GLY A 564 -19.68 19.53 -6.77
CA GLY A 564 -19.81 18.75 -5.53
C GLY A 564 -18.55 18.81 -4.64
N VAL A 565 -17.37 18.88 -5.25
CA VAL A 565 -16.12 19.13 -4.51
C VAL A 565 -16.15 20.50 -3.83
N LEU A 566 -16.61 21.55 -4.53
CA LEU A 566 -16.70 22.91 -3.96
C LEU A 566 -17.67 22.98 -2.78
N GLU A 567 -18.80 22.28 -2.85
CA GLU A 567 -19.72 22.14 -1.70
C GLU A 567 -19.01 21.54 -0.48
N THR A 568 -18.27 20.45 -0.69
CA THR A 568 -17.48 19.80 0.35
C THR A 568 -16.41 20.73 0.92
N VAL A 569 -15.74 21.52 0.07
CA VAL A 569 -14.73 22.50 0.50
C VAL A 569 -15.35 23.57 1.39
N ASN A 570 -16.52 24.10 1.02
CA ASN A 570 -17.22 25.12 1.80
C ASN A 570 -17.65 24.58 3.17
N GLU A 571 -18.15 23.35 3.23
CA GLU A 571 -18.51 22.68 4.48
C GLU A 571 -17.30 22.52 5.40
N VAL A 572 -16.21 21.93 4.89
CA VAL A 572 -14.98 21.67 5.65
C VAL A 572 -14.35 22.97 6.16
N THR A 573 -14.20 23.98 5.31
CA THR A 573 -13.63 25.27 5.72
C THR A 573 -14.52 25.99 6.73
N GLY A 574 -15.84 25.95 6.55
CA GLY A 574 -16.81 26.51 7.49
C GLY A 574 -16.77 25.85 8.86
N GLU A 575 -16.61 24.52 8.93
CA GLU A 575 -16.44 23.77 10.18
C GLU A 575 -15.12 24.12 10.89
N ILE A 576 -14.01 24.21 10.15
CA ILE A 576 -12.70 24.61 10.70
C ILE A 576 -12.79 25.99 11.38
N PHE A 577 -13.41 26.97 10.72
CA PHE A 577 -13.54 28.32 11.29
C PHE A 577 -14.48 28.38 12.50
N ARG A 578 -15.54 27.57 12.54
CA ARG A 578 -16.48 27.53 13.67
C ARG A 578 -15.85 26.94 14.93
N LYS A 579 -15.24 25.76 14.81
CA LYS A 579 -14.68 25.01 15.94
C LYS A 579 -13.61 25.81 16.71
N LEU A 580 -12.82 26.60 15.98
CA LEU A 580 -11.80 27.47 16.58
C LEU A 580 -12.35 28.79 17.13
N SER A 581 -13.55 29.21 16.70
CA SER A 581 -14.27 30.32 17.34
C SER A 581 -14.86 29.91 18.71
N GLU A 582 -15.24 28.64 18.86
CA GLU A 582 -15.79 28.08 20.10
C GLU A 582 -14.70 27.79 21.15
N ASP A 583 -13.55 27.22 20.74
CA ASP A 583 -12.39 26.99 21.61
C ASP A 583 -11.59 28.27 21.93
N GLY A 584 -11.91 29.39 21.25
CA GLY A 584 -11.25 30.68 21.36
C GLY A 584 -11.77 31.62 22.46
N GLN A 585 -12.78 31.23 23.26
CA GLN A 585 -13.04 31.93 24.51
C GLN A 585 -11.93 31.55 25.51
N PRO A 586 -11.11 32.50 26.00
CA PRO A 586 -10.17 32.20 27.05
C PRO A 586 -10.97 31.69 28.24
N HIS A 587 -10.69 30.46 28.68
CA HIS A 587 -11.11 30.03 30.01
C HIS A 587 -10.60 31.08 30.99
N GLY A 588 -11.56 31.84 31.51
CA GLY A 588 -11.32 32.94 32.43
C GLY A 588 -10.50 32.44 33.61
N SER A 589 -9.58 33.30 34.03
CA SER A 589 -8.83 33.19 35.27
C SER A 589 -9.77 32.84 36.44
N ILE A 590 -9.52 31.69 37.08
CA ILE A 590 -9.65 31.49 38.53
C ILE A 590 -8.47 30.64 38.97
#